data_AF-A0A9E2DEY6-F1
#
_entry.id   AF-A0A9E2DEY6-F1
#
_cell.length_a   1.000
_cell.length_b   1.000
_cell.length_c   1.000
_cell.angle_alpha   90.00
_cell.angle_beta   90.00
_cell.angle_gamma   90.00
#
_symmetry.space_group_name_H-M   'P 1'
#
loop_
_entity.id
_entity.type
_entity.pdbx_description
1 polymer ?
#
loop_
_entity_poly.entity_id
_entity_poly.type
_entity_poly.pdbx_seq_one_letter_code
_entity_poly.pdbx_strand_id
1 'polypeptide(L)'
;QGAPPIHIYGPDSLHGSIDKALSLLGFGANQMHWLATDSEGRLLPSALPTLAPNAIVILQAGQVCTGAFDDFASIIPIVKAQGAWVHIDGAFGLWAAACDRTRHLMAGAGQADSWSVDAHKTLNVPYDCGLVLCRHPSALKSALTASGSYLDQSSIRNGMEMTPEMSRRARSVELWAALKFLGRSGVAGLIGHFCTLAAQLREHLRDGPYTLINEGGFNQVLVALDEDAQTNAALQCLQDAGRVWMSGATWQGRAVIRISISNWQTTDAHIDLLAAEMQRAARAVQPTPPTSP
;
A
#
# COMPACT_ATOMS: atom_id res chain seq x y z
N GLN A 1 -14.59 25.93 15.49
CA GLN A 1 -14.16 25.18 16.68
C GLN A 1 -15.44 24.67 17.35
N GLY A 2 -15.60 23.36 17.56
CA GLY A 2 -16.85 22.77 18.07
C GLY A 2 -17.41 21.59 17.27
N ALA A 3 -16.73 21.13 16.21
CA ALA A 3 -17.05 19.83 15.62
C ALA A 3 -16.69 18.73 16.64
N PRO A 4 -17.52 17.68 16.77
CA PRO A 4 -17.21 16.57 17.67
C PRO A 4 -15.88 15.90 17.26
N PRO A 5 -15.14 15.34 18.22
CA PRO A 5 -13.89 14.66 17.91
C PRO A 5 -14.13 13.49 16.96
N ILE A 6 -13.22 13.31 16.01
CA ILE A 6 -13.17 12.16 15.11
C ILE A 6 -12.03 11.27 15.60
N HIS A 7 -12.34 10.02 15.88
CA HIS A 7 -11.39 9.05 16.41
C HIS A 7 -10.94 8.12 15.29
N ILE A 8 -9.64 8.07 15.01
CA ILE A 8 -9.07 7.24 13.96
C ILE A 8 -8.46 6.00 14.59
N TYR A 9 -8.77 4.83 14.06
CA TYR A 9 -8.22 3.57 14.51
C TYR A 9 -7.56 2.86 13.34
N GLY A 10 -6.44 2.19 13.57
CA GLY A 10 -5.80 1.36 12.56
C GLY A 10 -4.44 0.84 12.98
N PRO A 11 -3.77 0.08 12.11
CA PRO A 11 -2.41 -0.40 12.32
C PRO A 11 -1.42 0.74 12.60
N ASP A 12 -0.44 0.53 13.48
CA ASP A 12 0.71 1.43 13.66
C ASP A 12 1.62 1.52 12.41
N SER A 13 1.42 0.62 11.46
CA SER A 13 2.14 0.54 10.20
C SER A 13 1.39 1.15 9.01
N LEU A 14 0.38 2.00 9.27
CA LEU A 14 -0.28 2.80 8.24
C LEU A 14 0.72 3.66 7.46
N HIS A 15 0.42 3.93 6.20
CA HIS A 15 1.27 4.77 5.37
C HIS A 15 1.28 6.21 5.91
N GLY A 16 2.46 6.86 5.90
CA GLY A 16 2.62 8.23 6.44
C GLY A 16 1.77 9.31 5.75
N SER A 17 1.09 9.00 4.64
CA SER A 17 0.05 9.89 4.10
C SER A 17 -1.12 10.09 5.05
N ILE A 18 -1.41 9.11 5.93
CA ILE A 18 -2.47 9.23 6.93
C ILE A 18 -2.08 10.29 7.96
N ASP A 19 -0.87 10.25 8.52
CA ASP A 19 -0.39 11.27 9.46
C ASP A 19 -0.40 12.67 8.82
N LYS A 20 0.01 12.75 7.55
CA LYS A 20 -0.05 14.00 6.78
C LYS A 20 -1.48 14.47 6.60
N ALA A 21 -2.42 13.59 6.28
CA ALA A 21 -3.83 13.93 6.13
C ALA A 21 -4.45 14.42 7.46
N LEU A 22 -4.17 13.74 8.58
CA LEU A 22 -4.63 14.16 9.91
C LEU A 22 -4.06 15.52 10.31
N SER A 23 -2.81 15.78 9.96
CA SER A 23 -2.17 17.08 10.17
C SER A 23 -2.83 18.19 9.35
N LEU A 24 -3.12 17.94 8.07
CA LEU A 24 -3.81 18.90 7.19
C LEU A 24 -5.26 19.17 7.63
N LEU A 25 -5.95 18.16 8.15
CA LEU A 25 -7.32 18.27 8.67
C LEU A 25 -7.38 18.94 10.06
N GLY A 26 -6.24 19.18 10.69
CA GLY A 26 -6.16 19.79 12.01
C GLY A 26 -6.63 18.87 13.15
N PHE A 27 -6.69 17.56 12.93
CA PHE A 27 -7.05 16.58 13.97
C PHE A 27 -5.90 16.34 14.96
N GLY A 28 -4.65 16.58 14.55
CA GLY A 28 -3.46 16.32 15.34
C GLY A 28 -3.23 14.82 15.58
N ALA A 29 -2.08 14.47 16.16
CA ALA A 29 -1.72 13.06 16.38
C ALA A 29 -2.56 12.36 17.47
N ASN A 30 -3.15 13.12 18.40
CA ASN A 30 -3.88 12.58 19.56
C ASN A 30 -5.21 11.89 19.21
N GLN A 31 -5.66 11.99 17.96
CA GLN A 31 -6.88 11.33 17.49
C GLN A 31 -6.62 9.94 16.89
N MET A 32 -5.35 9.53 16.77
CA MET A 32 -4.98 8.21 16.28
C MET A 32 -4.88 7.20 17.44
N HIS A 33 -5.58 6.07 17.28
CA HIS A 33 -5.62 4.94 18.20
C HIS A 33 -5.02 3.73 17.50
N TRP A 34 -3.75 3.45 17.80
CA TRP A 34 -3.04 2.34 17.17
C TRP A 34 -3.53 1.00 17.70
N LEU A 35 -3.78 0.07 16.77
CA LEU A 35 -4.26 -1.26 17.07
C LEU A 35 -3.19 -2.31 16.76
N ALA A 36 -3.19 -3.39 17.55
CA ALA A 36 -2.21 -4.46 17.41
C ALA A 36 -2.36 -5.20 16.07
N THR A 37 -1.23 -5.60 15.51
CA THR A 37 -1.11 -6.31 14.24
C THR A 37 -0.43 -7.67 14.41
N ASP A 38 -0.57 -8.54 13.41
CA ASP A 38 0.25 -9.74 13.30
C ASP A 38 1.68 -9.42 12.78
N SER A 39 2.51 -10.45 12.60
CA SER A 39 3.88 -10.29 12.09
C SER A 39 3.97 -9.71 10.68
N GLU A 40 2.89 -9.81 9.89
CA GLU A 40 2.78 -9.27 8.54
C GLU A 40 2.28 -7.82 8.53
N GLY A 41 1.89 -7.28 9.68
CA GLY A 41 1.31 -5.95 9.82
C GLY A 41 -0.21 -5.91 9.61
N ARG A 42 -0.88 -7.06 9.53
CA ARG A 42 -2.34 -7.13 9.37
C ARG A 42 -3.01 -6.84 10.71
N LEU A 43 -4.04 -6.00 10.70
CA LEU A 43 -4.84 -5.69 11.88
C LEU A 43 -5.44 -6.97 12.49
N LEU A 44 -5.23 -7.17 13.80
CA LEU A 44 -5.85 -8.28 14.50
C LEU A 44 -7.32 -7.95 14.83
N PRO A 45 -8.31 -8.77 14.41
CA PRO A 45 -9.71 -8.53 14.75
C PRO A 45 -9.95 -8.49 16.27
N SER A 46 -9.20 -9.29 17.03
CA SER A 46 -9.25 -9.33 18.50
C SER A 46 -8.71 -8.07 19.18
N ALA A 47 -7.98 -7.22 18.47
CA ALA A 47 -7.46 -5.96 18.99
C ALA A 47 -8.46 -4.80 18.89
N LEU A 48 -9.60 -5.00 18.20
CA LEU A 48 -10.63 -3.96 18.06
C LEU A 48 -11.30 -3.69 19.42
N PRO A 49 -11.21 -2.45 19.94
CA PRO A 49 -11.89 -2.07 21.17
C PRO A 49 -13.36 -1.75 20.91
N THR A 50 -14.08 -1.38 21.97
CA THR A 50 -15.30 -0.58 21.81
C THR A 50 -14.91 0.78 21.22
N LEU A 51 -15.44 1.09 20.04
CA LEU A 51 -15.11 2.29 19.29
C LEU A 51 -15.86 3.50 19.89
N ALA A 52 -15.14 4.62 20.00
CA ALA A 52 -15.75 5.90 20.34
C ALA A 52 -16.74 6.37 19.25
N PRO A 53 -17.70 7.25 19.56
CA PRO A 53 -18.52 7.90 18.55
C PRO A 53 -17.69 8.60 17.46
N ASN A 54 -18.21 8.67 16.24
CA ASN A 54 -17.53 9.27 15.07
C ASN A 54 -16.16 8.61 14.76
N ALA A 55 -16.05 7.30 14.98
CA ALA A 55 -14.85 6.56 14.67
C ALA A 55 -14.69 6.28 13.17
N ILE A 56 -13.44 6.33 12.70
CA ILE A 56 -13.00 5.86 11.39
C ILE A 56 -11.96 4.76 11.63
N VAL A 57 -12.20 3.58 11.11
CA VAL A 57 -11.22 2.49 11.08
C VAL A 57 -10.58 2.44 9.70
N ILE A 58 -9.25 2.55 9.66
CA ILE A 58 -8.45 2.47 8.44
C ILE A 58 -7.84 1.07 8.36
N LEU A 59 -8.16 0.38 7.27
CA LEU A 59 -7.64 -0.93 6.90
C LEU A 59 -6.72 -0.81 5.69
N GLN A 60 -5.88 -1.81 5.47
CA GLN A 60 -4.84 -1.81 4.46
C GLN A 60 -5.09 -2.92 3.42
N ALA A 61 -5.09 -2.55 2.13
CA ALA A 61 -4.95 -3.49 1.04
C ALA A 61 -3.56 -3.32 0.41
N GLY A 62 -2.60 -4.10 0.90
CA GLY A 62 -1.19 -3.96 0.56
C GLY A 62 -0.46 -3.04 1.56
N GLN A 63 -0.05 -3.60 2.69
CA GLN A 63 0.82 -2.96 3.66
C GLN A 63 2.16 -2.60 2.98
N VAL A 64 2.68 -1.40 3.23
CA VAL A 64 3.75 -0.78 2.41
C VAL A 64 5.03 -1.61 2.34
N CYS A 65 5.42 -2.31 3.40
CA CYS A 65 6.61 -3.15 3.49
C CYS A 65 6.32 -4.61 3.12
N THR A 66 5.33 -5.24 3.74
CA THR A 66 5.07 -6.68 3.60
C THR A 66 4.17 -7.01 2.41
N GLY A 67 3.41 -6.04 1.91
CA GLY A 67 2.38 -6.26 0.90
C GLY A 67 1.13 -6.96 1.43
N ALA A 68 0.99 -7.07 2.76
CA ALA A 68 -0.10 -7.79 3.41
C ALA A 68 -1.46 -7.10 3.28
N PHE A 69 -2.54 -7.86 3.48
CA PHE A 69 -3.92 -7.36 3.41
C PHE A 69 -4.59 -7.65 4.75
N ASP A 70 -5.34 -6.68 5.27
CA ASP A 70 -6.18 -6.91 6.44
C ASP A 70 -7.32 -7.88 6.12
N ASP A 71 -7.77 -8.62 7.13
CA ASP A 71 -8.94 -9.49 7.01
C ASP A 71 -10.24 -8.67 7.02
N PHE A 72 -10.57 -8.09 5.87
CA PHE A 72 -11.76 -7.26 5.71
C PHE A 72 -13.05 -8.03 6.03
N ALA A 73 -13.10 -9.33 5.73
CA ALA A 73 -14.28 -10.15 5.94
C ALA A 73 -14.60 -10.31 7.43
N SER A 74 -13.58 -10.44 8.27
CA SER A 74 -13.75 -10.53 9.72
C SER A 74 -13.88 -9.15 10.39
N ILE A 75 -13.10 -8.15 9.95
CA ILE A 75 -12.99 -6.86 10.63
C ILE A 75 -14.19 -5.95 10.33
N ILE A 76 -14.58 -5.82 9.07
CA ILE A 76 -15.59 -4.82 8.67
C ILE A 76 -16.93 -5.03 9.38
N PRO A 77 -17.48 -6.27 9.50
CA PRO A 77 -18.73 -6.47 10.24
C PRO A 77 -18.67 -6.01 11.70
N ILE A 78 -17.54 -6.23 12.39
CA ILE A 78 -17.34 -5.82 13.79
C ILE A 78 -17.36 -4.29 13.92
N VAL A 79 -16.65 -3.61 13.02
CA VAL A 79 -16.59 -2.13 12.99
C VAL A 79 -17.95 -1.53 12.65
N LYS A 80 -18.64 -2.11 11.67
CA LYS A 80 -19.96 -1.67 11.22
C LYS A 80 -21.05 -1.85 12.27
N ALA A 81 -21.00 -2.92 13.06
CA ALA A 81 -21.93 -3.14 14.17
C ALA A 81 -21.87 -2.03 15.23
N GLN A 82 -20.75 -1.30 15.30
CA GLN A 82 -20.55 -0.17 16.20
C GLN A 82 -20.85 1.19 15.55
N GLY A 83 -21.31 1.21 14.28
CA GLY A 83 -21.66 2.43 13.56
C GLY A 83 -20.47 3.26 13.05
N ALA A 84 -19.27 2.71 13.06
CA ALA A 84 -18.06 3.40 12.61
C ALA A 84 -17.85 3.34 11.09
N TRP A 85 -17.14 4.33 10.56
CA TRP A 85 -16.73 4.39 9.15
C TRP A 85 -15.56 3.46 8.89
N VAL A 86 -15.56 2.76 7.76
CA VAL A 86 -14.41 1.95 7.31
C VAL A 86 -13.80 2.55 6.04
N HIS A 87 -12.52 2.91 6.13
CA HIS A 87 -11.70 3.26 4.97
C HIS A 87 -10.70 2.15 4.67
N ILE A 88 -10.56 1.74 3.41
CA ILE A 88 -9.47 0.87 2.98
C ILE A 88 -8.45 1.70 2.21
N ASP A 89 -7.25 1.85 2.77
CA ASP A 89 -6.08 2.32 2.04
C ASP A 89 -5.53 1.19 1.18
N GLY A 90 -5.86 1.23 -0.11
CA GLY A 90 -5.49 0.24 -1.09
C GLY A 90 -4.63 0.80 -2.21
N ALA A 91 -3.78 1.77 -1.88
CA ALA A 91 -2.99 2.55 -2.83
C ALA A 91 -2.37 1.70 -3.96
N PHE A 92 -1.80 0.54 -3.66
CA PHE A 92 -1.36 -0.40 -4.69
C PHE A 92 -2.12 -1.74 -4.67
N GLY A 93 -2.64 -2.18 -3.51
CA GLY A 93 -3.25 -3.50 -3.38
C GLY A 93 -4.71 -3.60 -3.78
N LEU A 94 -5.49 -2.50 -3.90
CA LEU A 94 -6.91 -2.59 -4.28
C LEU A 94 -7.10 -3.27 -5.66
N TRP A 95 -6.09 -3.13 -6.53
CA TRP A 95 -6.04 -3.77 -7.84
C TRP A 95 -6.03 -5.31 -7.77
N ALA A 96 -5.65 -5.93 -6.65
CA ALA A 96 -5.69 -7.38 -6.44
C ALA A 96 -7.08 -8.00 -6.75
N ALA A 97 -8.16 -7.22 -6.63
CA ALA A 97 -9.52 -7.63 -7.00
C ALA A 97 -9.69 -7.97 -8.49
N ALA A 98 -8.80 -7.49 -9.37
CA ALA A 98 -8.91 -7.70 -10.81
C ALA A 98 -8.24 -9.00 -11.30
N CYS A 99 -7.38 -9.64 -10.49
CA CYS A 99 -6.70 -10.89 -10.83
C CYS A 99 -7.25 -12.05 -10.00
N ASP A 100 -7.67 -13.15 -10.64
CA ASP A 100 -8.33 -14.25 -9.93
C ASP A 100 -7.42 -14.93 -8.90
N ARG A 101 -6.10 -14.98 -9.16
CA ARG A 101 -5.10 -15.51 -8.22
C ARG A 101 -5.06 -14.73 -6.91
N THR A 102 -5.30 -13.42 -6.95
CA THR A 102 -5.21 -12.51 -5.78
C THR A 102 -6.57 -12.01 -5.29
N ARG A 103 -7.66 -12.32 -6.01
CA ARG A 103 -9.02 -11.84 -5.70
C ARG A 103 -9.45 -12.16 -4.28
N HIS A 104 -9.03 -13.31 -3.75
CA HIS A 104 -9.33 -13.75 -2.40
C HIS A 104 -8.80 -12.79 -1.31
N LEU A 105 -7.69 -12.08 -1.57
CA LEU A 105 -7.13 -11.08 -0.66
C LEU A 105 -8.07 -9.88 -0.44
N MET A 106 -9.04 -9.68 -1.33
CA MET A 106 -10.03 -8.59 -1.26
C MET A 106 -11.39 -9.06 -0.75
N ALA A 107 -11.49 -10.28 -0.20
CA ALA A 107 -12.72 -10.80 0.36
C ALA A 107 -13.26 -9.86 1.46
N GLY A 108 -14.52 -9.45 1.35
CA GLY A 108 -15.15 -8.53 2.30
C GLY A 108 -14.86 -7.04 2.05
N ALA A 109 -13.81 -6.68 1.30
CA ALA A 109 -13.40 -5.28 1.08
C ALA A 109 -14.49 -4.40 0.48
N GLY A 110 -15.39 -5.01 -0.30
CA GLY A 110 -16.55 -4.32 -0.85
C GLY A 110 -17.47 -3.72 0.21
N GLN A 111 -17.45 -4.16 1.48
CA GLN A 111 -18.32 -3.67 2.55
C GLN A 111 -17.86 -2.35 3.20
N ALA A 112 -16.68 -1.83 2.84
CA ALA A 112 -16.20 -0.55 3.35
C ALA A 112 -17.03 0.65 2.85
N ASP A 113 -16.77 1.82 3.43
CA ASP A 113 -17.42 3.08 3.07
C ASP A 113 -16.62 3.89 2.05
N SER A 114 -15.29 3.82 2.12
CA SER A 114 -14.41 4.44 1.15
C SER A 114 -13.13 3.65 0.92
N TRP A 115 -12.51 3.90 -0.22
CA TRP A 115 -11.26 3.28 -0.64
C TRP A 115 -10.36 4.33 -1.28
N SER A 116 -9.06 4.24 -1.06
CA SER A 116 -8.05 4.92 -1.87
C SER A 116 -7.32 3.90 -2.76
N VAL A 117 -6.97 4.29 -3.97
CA VAL A 117 -6.16 3.48 -4.88
C VAL A 117 -5.41 4.37 -5.85
N ASP A 118 -4.17 4.01 -6.18
CA ASP A 118 -3.35 4.72 -7.13
C ASP A 118 -3.23 3.92 -8.43
N ALA A 119 -3.63 4.54 -9.54
CA ALA A 119 -3.39 4.00 -10.87
C ALA A 119 -1.93 4.17 -11.29
N HIS A 120 -1.26 5.19 -10.74
CA HIS A 120 0.15 5.46 -11.03
C HIS A 120 1.13 4.52 -10.28
N LYS A 121 0.59 3.64 -9.42
CA LYS A 121 1.34 2.53 -8.83
C LYS A 121 1.14 1.28 -9.68
N THR A 122 0.19 0.42 -9.34
CA THR A 122 0.03 -0.90 -9.95
C THR A 122 -0.30 -0.85 -11.44
N LEU A 123 -1.12 0.11 -11.90
CA LEU A 123 -1.43 0.24 -13.34
C LEU A 123 -0.36 0.98 -14.16
N ASN A 124 0.68 1.53 -13.52
CA ASN A 124 1.76 2.25 -14.21
C ASN A 124 1.27 3.42 -15.09
N VAL A 125 0.14 4.04 -14.73
CA VAL A 125 -0.30 5.31 -15.34
C VAL A 125 0.69 6.43 -14.96
N PRO A 126 0.95 7.44 -15.80
CA PRO A 126 1.85 8.53 -15.43
C PRO A 126 1.45 9.22 -14.11
N TYR A 127 2.44 9.61 -13.31
CA TYR A 127 2.21 10.37 -12.09
C TYR A 127 1.66 11.78 -12.40
N ASP A 128 0.69 12.31 -11.65
CA ASP A 128 -0.06 11.69 -10.56
C ASP A 128 -1.44 11.16 -11.03
N CYS A 129 -1.88 10.05 -10.44
CA CYS A 129 -3.22 9.50 -10.68
C CYS A 129 -3.70 8.66 -9.48
N GLY A 130 -4.17 9.35 -8.43
CA GLY A 130 -4.82 8.74 -7.27
C GLY A 130 -6.34 8.81 -7.40
N LEU A 131 -7.04 7.81 -6.88
CA LEU A 131 -8.48 7.72 -6.87
C LEU A 131 -8.98 7.56 -5.43
N VAL A 132 -10.07 8.25 -5.14
CA VAL A 132 -10.90 7.99 -3.96
C VAL A 132 -12.24 7.48 -4.45
N LEU A 133 -12.64 6.32 -3.94
CA LEU A 133 -13.95 5.73 -4.13
C LEU A 133 -14.71 5.91 -2.82
N CYS A 134 -15.96 6.35 -2.90
CA CYS A 134 -16.81 6.51 -1.73
C CYS A 134 -18.19 5.94 -2.04
N ARG A 135 -18.66 5.06 -1.14
CA ARG A 135 -20.00 4.48 -1.18
C ARG A 135 -21.09 5.54 -0.99
N HIS A 136 -20.76 6.64 -0.30
CA HIS A 136 -21.69 7.70 0.08
C HIS A 136 -21.33 9.02 -0.64
N PRO A 137 -21.89 9.28 -1.83
CA PRO A 137 -21.56 10.49 -2.60
C PRO A 137 -21.84 11.79 -1.84
N SER A 138 -22.88 11.80 -1.00
CA SER A 138 -23.24 12.95 -0.16
C SER A 138 -22.16 13.30 0.86
N ALA A 139 -21.47 12.30 1.44
CA ALA A 139 -20.39 12.53 2.39
C ALA A 139 -19.24 13.28 1.72
N LEU A 140 -18.80 12.81 0.54
CA LEU A 140 -17.72 13.44 -0.23
C LEU A 140 -18.09 14.88 -0.63
N LYS A 141 -19.32 15.07 -1.14
CA LYS A 141 -19.83 16.40 -1.50
C LYS A 141 -19.88 17.33 -0.29
N SER A 142 -20.44 16.89 0.83
CA SER A 142 -20.57 17.73 2.04
C SER A 142 -19.22 18.15 2.62
N ALA A 143 -18.20 17.30 2.51
CA ALA A 143 -16.88 17.56 3.05
C ALA A 143 -16.05 18.53 2.19
N LEU A 144 -16.33 18.61 0.88
CA LEU A 144 -15.48 19.30 -0.10
C LEU A 144 -16.17 20.43 -0.87
N THR A 145 -17.50 20.58 -0.71
CA THR A 145 -18.22 21.68 -1.36
C THR A 145 -17.79 23.02 -0.79
N ALA A 146 -17.29 23.88 -1.66
CA ALA A 146 -17.22 25.32 -1.44
C ALA A 146 -18.43 25.98 -2.10
N SER A 147 -19.16 26.83 -1.37
CA SER A 147 -20.24 27.63 -1.93
C SER A 147 -19.75 29.04 -2.26
N GLY A 148 -20.07 29.54 -3.45
CA GLY A 148 -19.83 30.92 -3.87
C GLY A 148 -20.95 31.36 -4.82
N SER A 149 -21.33 32.63 -4.79
CA SER A 149 -22.45 33.17 -5.59
C SER A 149 -22.26 33.04 -7.11
N TYR A 150 -21.04 32.75 -7.56
CA TYR A 150 -20.66 32.56 -8.95
C TYR A 150 -20.57 31.08 -9.38
N LEU A 151 -20.77 30.14 -8.46
CA LEU A 151 -20.69 28.71 -8.74
C LEU A 151 -22.07 28.17 -9.09
N ASP A 152 -22.23 27.69 -10.33
CA ASP A 152 -23.45 27.04 -10.81
C ASP A 152 -23.67 25.70 -10.09
N GLN A 153 -24.79 25.58 -9.38
CA GLN A 153 -25.20 24.34 -8.71
C GLN A 153 -26.04 23.49 -9.69
N SER A 154 -25.39 23.03 -10.76
CA SER A 154 -26.03 22.14 -11.74
C SER A 154 -26.27 20.73 -11.16
N SER A 155 -27.21 19.99 -11.75
CA SER A 155 -27.45 18.57 -11.43
C SER A 155 -26.40 17.60 -12.00
N ILE A 156 -25.47 18.10 -12.82
CA ILE A 156 -24.38 17.31 -13.41
C ILE A 156 -23.24 17.22 -12.38
N ARG A 157 -22.64 16.03 -12.26
CA ARG A 157 -21.51 15.79 -11.34
C ARG A 157 -20.40 16.82 -11.57
N ASN A 158 -20.18 17.69 -10.59
CA ASN A 158 -19.12 18.68 -10.62
C ASN A 158 -17.86 18.13 -9.95
N GLY A 159 -16.74 18.10 -10.67
CA GLY A 159 -15.46 17.62 -10.14
C GLY A 159 -14.93 18.45 -8.98
N MET A 160 -15.26 19.75 -8.92
CA MET A 160 -14.82 20.67 -7.86
C MET A 160 -15.41 20.33 -6.48
N GLU A 161 -16.53 19.61 -6.44
CA GLU A 161 -17.20 19.21 -5.20
C GLU A 161 -16.71 17.84 -4.68
N MET A 162 -15.75 17.21 -5.37
CA MET A 162 -15.38 15.81 -5.17
C MET A 162 -13.89 15.65 -4.81
N THR A 163 -13.11 16.73 -4.93
CA THR A 163 -11.68 16.78 -4.61
C THR A 163 -11.35 18.12 -3.95
N PRO A 164 -10.26 18.22 -3.17
CA PRO A 164 -9.82 19.51 -2.63
C PRO A 164 -9.47 20.56 -3.70
N GLU A 165 -9.05 20.13 -4.90
CA GLU A 165 -8.72 21.06 -5.99
C GLU A 165 -9.96 21.54 -6.75
N MET A 166 -10.04 22.86 -7.03
CA MET A 166 -11.01 23.43 -7.97
C MET A 166 -10.56 23.24 -9.43
N SER A 167 -9.44 23.87 -9.80
CA SER A 167 -8.79 23.66 -11.10
C SER A 167 -7.87 22.44 -11.02
N ARG A 168 -8.06 21.47 -11.91
CA ARG A 168 -7.28 20.23 -11.91
C ARG A 168 -6.98 19.71 -13.31
N ARG A 169 -5.90 18.92 -13.41
CA ARG A 169 -5.56 18.19 -14.64
C ARG A 169 -6.64 17.13 -14.93
N ALA A 170 -6.80 16.80 -16.20
CA ALA A 170 -7.72 15.77 -16.66
C ALA A 170 -7.17 14.35 -16.45
N ARG A 171 -6.69 14.01 -15.23
CA ARG A 171 -6.06 12.72 -14.85
C ARG A 171 -6.86 11.47 -15.23
N SER A 172 -8.17 11.64 -15.48
CA SER A 172 -9.06 10.58 -15.95
C SER A 172 -8.77 10.14 -17.39
N VAL A 173 -8.14 10.98 -18.21
CA VAL A 173 -7.82 10.67 -19.61
C VAL A 173 -6.77 9.58 -19.68
N GLU A 174 -5.67 9.72 -18.94
CA GLU A 174 -4.58 8.75 -18.88
C GLU A 174 -5.06 7.43 -18.27
N LEU A 175 -5.85 7.51 -17.19
CA LEU A 175 -6.49 6.33 -16.59
C LEU A 175 -7.41 5.62 -17.59
N TRP A 176 -8.28 6.36 -18.28
CA TRP A 176 -9.19 5.79 -19.27
C TRP A 176 -8.42 5.13 -20.42
N ALA A 177 -7.38 5.78 -20.94
CA ALA A 177 -6.56 5.25 -22.01
C ALA A 177 -5.88 3.94 -21.60
N ALA A 178 -5.27 3.90 -20.40
CA ALA A 178 -4.64 2.69 -19.87
C ALA A 178 -5.64 1.54 -19.70
N LEU A 179 -6.80 1.80 -19.07
CA LEU A 179 -7.84 0.79 -18.90
C LEU A 179 -8.44 0.32 -20.23
N LYS A 180 -8.59 1.23 -21.19
CA LYS A 180 -9.10 0.92 -22.53
C LYS A 180 -8.12 0.06 -23.33
N PHE A 181 -6.82 0.34 -23.21
CA PHE A 181 -5.75 -0.41 -23.87
C PHE A 181 -5.58 -1.81 -23.25
N LEU A 182 -5.45 -1.88 -21.93
CA LEU A 182 -5.24 -3.15 -21.21
C LEU A 182 -6.48 -4.04 -21.25
N GLY A 183 -7.67 -3.44 -21.16
CA GLY A 183 -8.90 -4.19 -20.91
C GLY A 183 -8.85 -4.96 -19.58
N ARG A 184 -9.86 -5.80 -19.33
CA ARG A 184 -9.92 -6.60 -18.09
C ARG A 184 -8.78 -7.62 -18.01
N SER A 185 -8.50 -8.30 -19.12
CA SER A 185 -7.46 -9.33 -19.19
C SER A 185 -6.06 -8.76 -19.04
N GLY A 186 -5.76 -7.59 -19.63
CA GLY A 186 -4.45 -6.95 -19.48
C GLY A 186 -4.21 -6.46 -18.06
N VAL A 187 -5.23 -5.89 -17.39
CA VAL A 187 -5.11 -5.53 -15.97
C VAL A 187 -4.86 -6.76 -15.11
N ALA A 188 -5.67 -7.82 -15.27
CA ALA A 188 -5.50 -9.07 -14.54
C ALA A 188 -4.12 -9.72 -14.79
N GLY A 189 -3.67 -9.70 -16.04
CA GLY A 189 -2.36 -10.20 -16.47
C GLY A 189 -1.21 -9.41 -15.87
N LEU A 190 -1.28 -8.07 -15.84
CA LEU A 190 -0.25 -7.22 -15.24
C LEU A 190 -0.08 -7.51 -13.74
N ILE A 191 -1.18 -7.62 -13.00
CA ILE A 191 -1.15 -7.95 -11.58
C ILE A 191 -0.59 -9.36 -11.36
N GLY A 192 -1.07 -10.33 -12.15
CA GLY A 192 -0.59 -11.72 -12.09
C GLY A 192 0.90 -11.83 -12.38
N HIS A 193 1.41 -11.05 -13.35
CA HIS A 193 2.81 -10.96 -13.71
C HIS A 193 3.67 -10.49 -12.53
N PHE A 194 3.30 -9.40 -11.86
CA PHE A 194 4.01 -8.94 -10.66
C PHE A 194 4.04 -9.99 -9.55
N CYS A 195 2.94 -10.72 -9.34
CA CYS A 195 2.89 -11.80 -8.36
C CYS A 195 3.79 -12.99 -8.74
N THR A 196 3.88 -13.32 -10.04
CA THR A 196 4.77 -14.37 -10.54
C THR A 196 6.23 -13.99 -10.33
N LEU A 197 6.63 -12.79 -10.72
CA LEU A 197 8.00 -12.31 -10.55
C LEU A 197 8.39 -12.20 -9.06
N ALA A 198 7.47 -11.78 -8.18
CA ALA A 198 7.71 -11.78 -6.74
C ALA A 198 7.91 -13.19 -6.19
N ALA A 199 7.09 -14.15 -6.60
CA ALA A 199 7.27 -15.55 -6.22
C ALA A 199 8.61 -16.13 -6.74
N GLN A 200 8.99 -15.79 -7.98
CA GLN A 200 10.28 -16.20 -8.54
C GLN A 200 11.45 -15.64 -7.73
N LEU A 201 11.46 -14.34 -7.40
CA LEU A 201 12.51 -13.76 -6.58
C LEU A 201 12.63 -14.45 -5.22
N ARG A 202 11.50 -14.77 -4.57
CA ARG A 202 11.49 -15.51 -3.31
C ARG A 202 12.12 -16.89 -3.45
N GLU A 203 11.85 -17.59 -4.55
CA GLU A 203 12.49 -18.89 -4.85
C GLU A 203 14.01 -18.75 -4.97
N HIS A 204 14.50 -17.78 -5.74
CA HIS A 204 15.94 -17.56 -5.91
C HIS A 204 16.67 -17.19 -4.61
N LEU A 205 15.96 -16.62 -3.64
CA LEU A 205 16.52 -16.19 -2.35
C LEU A 205 16.34 -17.23 -1.25
N ARG A 206 15.57 -18.30 -1.45
CA ARG A 206 15.20 -19.27 -0.40
C ARG A 206 16.40 -19.88 0.31
N ASP A 207 17.42 -20.30 -0.45
CA ASP A 207 18.63 -20.94 0.08
C ASP A 207 19.81 -19.95 0.17
N GLY A 208 19.52 -18.65 0.10
CA GLY A 208 20.50 -17.58 0.16
C GLY A 208 20.76 -17.08 1.58
N PRO A 209 21.68 -16.10 1.72
CA PRO A 209 21.98 -15.48 3.02
C PRO A 209 20.88 -14.54 3.54
N TYR A 210 19.89 -14.22 2.70
CA TYR A 210 18.79 -13.34 3.08
C TYR A 210 17.67 -14.13 3.75
N THR A 211 17.23 -13.68 4.91
CA THR A 211 15.98 -14.13 5.51
C THR A 211 14.81 -13.45 4.81
N LEU A 212 13.87 -14.25 4.28
CA LEU A 212 12.57 -13.77 3.79
C LEU A 212 11.68 -13.44 4.98
N ILE A 213 11.30 -12.16 5.11
CA ILE A 213 10.58 -11.65 6.29
C ILE A 213 9.07 -11.77 6.15
N ASN A 214 8.52 -11.46 4.98
CA ASN A 214 7.08 -11.49 4.73
C ASN A 214 6.63 -12.80 4.08
N GLU A 215 5.35 -13.16 4.18
CA GLU A 215 4.77 -14.38 3.57
C GLU A 215 4.65 -14.28 2.03
N GLY A 216 4.43 -13.07 1.50
CA GLY A 216 4.22 -12.79 0.08
C GLY A 216 2.74 -12.79 -0.31
N GLY A 217 2.43 -13.17 -1.55
CA GLY A 217 1.04 -13.27 -2.07
C GLY A 217 0.59 -12.11 -2.97
N PHE A 218 1.35 -11.01 -3.00
CA PHE A 218 1.18 -9.94 -3.99
C PHE A 218 2.52 -9.58 -4.63
N ASN A 219 2.92 -8.31 -4.59
CA ASN A 219 4.07 -7.81 -5.35
C ASN A 219 5.26 -7.32 -4.49
N GLN A 220 5.27 -7.67 -3.21
CA GLN A 220 6.30 -7.27 -2.26
C GLN A 220 7.15 -8.46 -1.82
N VAL A 221 8.48 -8.25 -1.80
CA VAL A 221 9.44 -9.15 -1.17
C VAL A 221 10.25 -8.34 -0.16
N LEU A 222 10.20 -8.77 1.10
CA LEU A 222 10.90 -8.12 2.20
C LEU A 222 11.98 -9.06 2.72
N VAL A 223 13.22 -8.59 2.76
CA VAL A 223 14.36 -9.39 3.23
C VAL A 223 15.25 -8.64 4.20
N ALA A 224 15.99 -9.39 5.00
CA ALA A 224 17.09 -8.88 5.82
C ALA A 224 18.24 -9.88 5.84
N LEU A 225 19.44 -9.40 6.16
CA LEU A 225 20.53 -10.24 6.66
C LEU A 225 20.40 -10.36 8.18
N ASP A 226 21.28 -11.14 8.82
CA ASP A 226 21.24 -11.38 10.25
C ASP A 226 21.35 -10.08 11.05
N GLU A 227 22.31 -9.21 10.67
CA GLU A 227 22.58 -7.93 11.32
C GLU A 227 22.08 -6.73 10.49
N ASP A 228 21.57 -5.71 11.18
CA ASP A 228 21.09 -4.47 10.56
C ASP A 228 22.20 -3.75 9.78
N ALA A 229 23.42 -3.73 10.32
CA ALA A 229 24.58 -3.13 9.66
C ALA A 229 24.91 -3.82 8.33
N GLN A 230 24.80 -5.15 8.29
CA GLN A 230 25.01 -5.93 7.06
C GLN A 230 23.90 -5.65 6.05
N THR A 231 22.64 -5.60 6.50
CA THR A 231 21.50 -5.30 5.63
C THR A 231 21.65 -3.94 4.96
N ASN A 232 22.00 -2.91 5.73
CA ASN A 232 22.24 -1.56 5.22
C ASN A 232 23.45 -1.49 4.27
N ALA A 233 24.56 -2.16 4.62
CA ALA A 233 25.74 -2.21 3.77
C ALA A 233 25.47 -2.95 2.44
N ALA A 234 24.69 -4.03 2.47
CA ALA A 234 24.31 -4.77 1.26
C ALA A 234 23.42 -3.92 0.36
N LEU A 235 22.45 -3.20 0.93
CA LEU A 235 21.62 -2.24 0.20
C LEU A 235 22.47 -1.16 -0.48
N GLN A 236 23.41 -0.56 0.26
CA GLN A 236 24.32 0.44 -0.30
C GLN A 236 25.15 -0.14 -1.45
N CYS A 237 25.70 -1.35 -1.27
CA CYS A 237 26.45 -2.06 -2.32
C CYS A 237 25.63 -2.31 -3.60
N LEU A 238 24.34 -2.59 -3.47
CA LEU A 238 23.42 -2.75 -4.60
C LEU A 238 23.18 -1.42 -5.32
N GLN A 239 22.91 -0.36 -4.56
CA GLN A 239 22.64 0.98 -5.09
C GLN A 239 23.87 1.58 -5.79
N ASP A 240 25.05 1.46 -5.19
CA ASP A 240 26.32 1.95 -5.75
C ASP A 240 26.69 1.24 -7.05
N ALA A 241 26.36 -0.04 -7.17
CA ALA A 241 26.60 -0.81 -8.39
C ALA A 241 25.69 -0.36 -9.56
N GLY A 242 24.56 0.29 -9.27
CA GLY A 242 23.67 0.90 -10.27
C GLY A 242 22.98 -0.08 -11.23
N ARG A 243 23.09 -1.41 -11.00
CA ARG A 243 22.47 -2.44 -11.87
C ARG A 243 21.04 -2.77 -11.48
N VAL A 244 20.72 -2.64 -10.19
CA VAL A 244 19.39 -2.81 -9.62
C VAL A 244 19.16 -1.75 -8.55
N TRP A 245 17.91 -1.41 -8.27
CA TRP A 245 17.57 -0.38 -7.30
C TRP A 245 16.37 -0.79 -6.45
N MET A 246 16.52 -0.63 -5.15
CA MET A 246 15.49 -0.85 -4.13
C MET A 246 15.73 0.11 -2.97
N SER A 247 14.74 0.22 -2.09
CA SER A 247 14.82 1.08 -0.90
C SER A 247 14.89 0.23 0.35
N GLY A 248 15.59 0.75 1.37
CA GLY A 248 15.54 0.22 2.72
C GLY A 248 14.29 0.70 3.45
N ALA A 249 13.97 0.01 4.55
CA ALA A 249 13.00 0.45 5.53
C ALA A 249 13.39 -0.08 6.92
N THR A 250 12.69 0.39 7.94
CA THR A 250 12.68 -0.24 9.27
C THR A 250 11.38 -1.00 9.42
N TRP A 251 11.46 -2.29 9.72
CA TRP A 251 10.30 -3.14 9.96
C TRP A 251 10.44 -3.83 11.31
N GLN A 252 9.48 -3.58 12.22
CA GLN A 252 9.48 -4.13 13.59
C GLN A 252 10.84 -3.98 14.31
N GLY A 253 11.45 -2.80 14.15
CA GLY A 253 12.73 -2.46 14.77
C GLY A 253 13.99 -2.99 14.06
N ARG A 254 13.86 -3.67 12.92
CA ARG A 254 14.99 -4.20 12.14
C ARG A 254 15.15 -3.48 10.81
N ALA A 255 16.38 -3.37 10.33
CA ALA A 255 16.66 -2.91 8.97
C ALA A 255 16.23 -3.99 7.96
N VAL A 256 15.53 -3.58 6.92
CA VAL A 256 15.06 -4.48 5.85
C VAL A 256 15.27 -3.84 4.48
N ILE A 257 15.45 -4.68 3.47
CA ILE A 257 15.42 -4.28 2.06
C ILE A 257 14.03 -4.59 1.52
N ARG A 258 13.35 -3.56 1.00
CA ARG A 258 12.02 -3.66 0.42
C ARG A 258 12.11 -3.69 -1.10
N ILE A 259 11.70 -4.81 -1.69
CA ILE A 259 11.63 -5.00 -3.14
C ILE A 259 10.17 -4.95 -3.58
N SER A 260 9.77 -3.82 -4.17
CA SER A 260 8.47 -3.63 -4.82
C SER A 260 8.56 -4.00 -6.30
N ILE A 261 7.92 -5.09 -6.71
CA ILE A 261 7.86 -5.47 -8.13
C ILE A 261 6.62 -4.85 -8.74
N SER A 262 6.78 -3.70 -9.39
CA SER A 262 5.65 -2.90 -9.87
C SER A 262 5.86 -2.24 -11.23
N ASN A 263 6.97 -2.51 -11.91
CA ASN A 263 7.26 -1.96 -13.23
C ASN A 263 6.83 -2.97 -14.31
N TRP A 264 5.93 -2.55 -15.20
CA TRP A 264 5.41 -3.39 -16.29
C TRP A 264 6.48 -3.92 -17.25
N GLN A 265 7.66 -3.28 -17.29
CA GLN A 265 8.81 -3.69 -18.12
C GLN A 265 9.72 -4.72 -17.44
N THR A 266 9.54 -5.02 -16.15
CA THR A 266 10.32 -6.04 -15.47
C THR A 266 9.97 -7.42 -16.03
N THR A 267 10.98 -8.26 -16.24
CA THR A 267 10.89 -9.60 -16.83
C THR A 267 11.63 -10.59 -15.96
N ASP A 268 11.51 -11.89 -16.25
CA ASP A 268 12.20 -12.95 -15.51
C ASP A 268 13.73 -12.74 -15.49
N ALA A 269 14.32 -12.33 -16.62
CA ALA A 269 15.76 -12.03 -16.70
C ALA A 269 16.20 -10.88 -15.77
N HIS A 270 15.32 -9.91 -15.51
CA HIS A 270 15.60 -8.86 -14.53
C HIS A 270 15.54 -9.39 -13.10
N ILE A 271 14.67 -10.38 -12.82
CA ILE A 271 14.60 -11.04 -11.52
C ILE A 271 15.84 -11.93 -11.29
N ASP A 272 16.30 -12.64 -12.32
CA ASP A 272 17.54 -13.42 -12.27
C ASP A 272 18.75 -12.52 -11.96
N LEU A 273 18.87 -11.39 -12.68
CA LEU A 273 19.91 -10.38 -12.42
C LEU A 273 19.81 -9.85 -10.99
N LEU A 274 18.60 -9.51 -10.53
CA LEU A 274 18.36 -9.01 -9.19
C LEU A 274 18.81 -10.00 -8.12
N ALA A 275 18.41 -11.26 -8.24
CA ALA A 275 18.82 -12.29 -7.29
C ALA A 275 20.35 -12.48 -7.27
N ALA A 276 20.98 -12.52 -8.45
CA ALA A 276 22.44 -12.62 -8.55
C ALA A 276 23.16 -11.44 -7.89
N GLU A 277 22.67 -10.21 -8.11
CA GLU A 277 23.21 -9.01 -7.48
C GLU A 277 23.03 -9.00 -5.98
N MET A 278 21.86 -9.40 -5.47
CA MET A 278 21.60 -9.51 -4.05
C MET A 278 22.56 -10.51 -3.40
N GLN A 279 22.71 -11.71 -3.98
CA GLN A 279 23.66 -12.70 -3.46
C GLN A 279 25.12 -12.19 -3.48
N ARG A 280 25.51 -11.45 -4.52
CA ARG A 280 26.83 -10.82 -4.60
C ARG A 280 27.02 -9.78 -3.49
N ALA A 281 26.04 -8.91 -3.28
CA ALA A 281 26.08 -7.87 -2.26
C ALA A 281 26.16 -8.47 -0.85
N ALA A 282 25.37 -9.51 -0.56
CA ALA A 282 25.43 -10.21 0.72
C ALA A 282 26.82 -10.82 0.98
N ARG A 283 27.43 -11.48 -0.02
CA ARG A 283 28.81 -12.01 0.12
C ARG A 283 29.86 -10.92 0.37
N ALA A 284 29.67 -9.73 -0.20
CA ALA A 284 30.60 -8.62 -0.04
C ALA A 284 30.60 -7.99 1.37
N VAL A 285 29.51 -8.17 2.13
CA VAL A 285 29.33 -7.58 3.47
C VAL A 285 29.44 -8.61 4.60
N GLN A 286 29.58 -9.89 4.27
CA GLN A 286 29.87 -10.91 5.26
C GLN A 286 31.29 -10.74 5.80
N PRO A 287 31.51 -10.92 7.12
CA PRO A 287 32.84 -10.86 7.68
C PRO A 287 33.72 -11.92 7.02
N THR A 288 34.93 -11.52 6.62
CA THR A 288 35.93 -12.47 6.11
C THR A 288 36.17 -13.53 7.18
N PRO A 289 36.05 -14.84 6.89
CA PRO A 289 36.34 -15.86 7.88
C PRO A 289 37.78 -15.65 8.40
N PRO A 290 38.03 -15.85 9.71
CA PRO A 290 39.36 -15.69 10.26
C PRO A 290 40.30 -16.62 9.48
N THR A 291 41.34 -16.04 8.88
CA THR A 291 42.45 -16.81 8.31
C THR A 291 43.00 -17.67 9.44
N SER A 292 42.80 -18.98 9.35
CA SER A 292 43.39 -19.91 10.31
C SER A 292 44.92 -19.79 10.19
N PRO A 293 45.65 -19.73 11.33
CA PRO A 293 47.11 -19.62 11.34
C PRO A 293 47.80 -20.85 10.73
#